data_AF-A0A3Q4GHZ7-F1
#
_entry.id   AF-A0A3Q4GHZ7-F1
#
_cell.length_a   1.000
_cell.length_b   1.000
_cell.length_c   1.000
_cell.angle_alpha   90.00
_cell.angle_beta   90.00
_cell.angle_gamma   90.00
#
_symmetry.space_group_name_H-M   'P 1'
#
loop_
_entity.id
_entity.type
_entity.pdbx_description
1 polymer ?
#
loop_
_entity_poly.entity_id
_entity_poly.type
_entity_poly.pdbx_seq_one_letter_code
_entity_poly.pdbx_strand_id
1 'polypeptide(L)'
;GLCVFVQTNYDKCIWYNKDNQVICHSDKSQTSGQFRNRTKLLGDLSKKNCSLMIDDLQQSDVGPLYFRIEIKGYDQYSYKSNKVSVSVKEVTHIHFLLLEKLFPQTFTGIWYNDNDQVVCHSDASQTLDQFRNRTKLLGDLSKKNCSLMIDDLQQSDGGTFYFRIEITDYDKYSYKNNKVSISVSM
;
A
#
# COMPACT_ATOMS: atom_id res chain seq x y z
N GLY A 1 -23.48 -5.72 -11.27
CA GLY A 1 -22.75 -6.45 -10.20
C GLY A 1 -22.21 -5.42 -9.24
N LEU A 2 -22.49 -5.61 -7.95
CA LEU A 2 -22.12 -4.70 -6.86
C LEU A 2 -20.59 -4.63 -6.74
N CYS A 3 -20.01 -3.43 -6.84
CA CYS A 3 -18.59 -3.19 -6.69
C CYS A 3 -18.36 -2.58 -5.30
N VAL A 4 -17.70 -3.31 -4.39
CA VAL A 4 -17.29 -2.75 -3.09
C VAL A 4 -15.94 -2.09 -3.30
N PHE A 5 -15.99 -0.77 -3.42
CA PHE A 5 -14.80 0.08 -3.47
C PHE A 5 -14.20 0.16 -2.07
N VAL A 6 -12.96 -0.31 -1.89
CA VAL A 6 -12.15 0.12 -0.74
C VAL A 6 -11.40 1.38 -1.18
N GLN A 7 -12.06 2.54 -1.03
CA GLN A 7 -11.37 3.81 -1.01
C GLN A 7 -10.52 3.87 0.25
N THR A 8 -9.24 3.51 0.15
CA THR A 8 -8.26 3.83 1.19
C THR A 8 -7.98 5.33 1.17
N ASN A 9 -8.73 6.08 1.97
CA ASN A 9 -8.27 7.36 2.51
C ASN A 9 -7.20 7.05 3.56
N TYR A 10 -6.07 7.75 3.54
CA TYR A 10 -5.11 7.63 4.63
C TYR A 10 -5.68 8.38 5.84
N ASP A 11 -5.80 7.72 6.98
CA ASP A 11 -6.31 8.37 8.19
C ASP A 11 -5.21 9.11 8.93
N LYS A 12 -3.97 8.61 8.85
CA LYS A 12 -2.80 9.29 9.41
C LYS A 12 -1.58 9.12 8.53
N CYS A 13 -0.78 10.19 8.47
CA CYS A 13 0.56 10.17 7.92
C CYS A 13 1.58 10.54 8.99
N ILE A 14 2.68 9.81 9.02
CA ILE A 14 3.71 9.91 10.05
C ILE A 14 5.09 9.74 9.44
N TRP A 15 6.01 10.60 9.85
CA TRP A 15 7.43 10.55 9.51
C TRP A 15 8.27 10.34 10.76
N TYR A 16 9.25 9.45 10.70
CA TYR A 16 10.17 9.15 11.79
C TYR A 16 11.63 9.27 11.33
N ASN A 17 12.56 9.50 12.24
CA ASN A 17 14.00 9.38 11.97
C ASN A 17 14.52 7.98 12.33
N LYS A 18 15.82 7.76 12.13
CA LYS A 18 16.53 6.53 12.53
C LYS A 18 16.43 6.20 14.02
N ASP A 19 16.21 7.20 14.86
CA ASP A 19 16.08 7.06 16.31
C ASP A 19 14.60 6.87 16.73
N ASN A 20 13.72 6.61 15.76
CA ASN A 20 12.28 6.41 15.93
C ASN A 20 11.52 7.60 16.55
N GLN A 21 12.10 8.81 16.46
CA GLN A 21 11.45 10.04 16.88
C GLN A 21 10.46 10.50 15.81
N VAL A 22 9.27 10.94 16.22
CA VAL A 22 8.24 11.44 15.30
C VAL A 22 8.63 12.83 14.80
N ILE A 23 9.10 12.89 13.55
CA ILE A 23 9.49 14.14 12.87
C ILE A 23 8.27 14.94 12.47
N CYS A 24 7.24 14.28 11.99
CA CYS A 24 6.00 14.94 11.59
C CYS A 24 4.84 13.95 11.64
N HIS A 25 3.70 14.38 12.15
CA HIS A 25 2.50 13.57 12.27
C HIS A 25 1.28 14.39 11.86
N SER A 26 0.33 13.74 11.19
CA SER A 26 -0.98 14.32 10.82
C SER A 26 -1.70 15.01 11.98
N ASP A 27 -1.77 14.36 13.15
CA ASP A 27 -1.97 15.02 14.45
C ASP A 27 -0.65 15.64 14.95
N LYS A 28 -0.54 16.97 14.85
CA LYS A 28 0.65 17.74 15.27
C LYS A 28 1.01 17.54 16.75
N SER A 29 0.04 17.19 17.61
CA SER A 29 0.31 16.97 19.03
C SER A 29 1.28 15.81 19.26
N GLN A 30 1.30 14.83 18.35
CA GLN A 30 2.17 13.64 18.40
C GLN A 30 3.57 13.89 17.84
N THR A 31 3.83 15.07 17.25
CA THR A 31 5.16 15.41 16.73
C THR A 31 6.12 15.70 17.88
N SER A 32 7.32 15.12 17.84
CA SER A 32 8.34 15.31 18.87
C SER A 32 8.78 16.77 18.96
N GLY A 33 9.02 17.27 20.17
CA GLY A 33 9.15 18.71 20.46
C GLY A 33 10.16 19.45 19.59
N GLN A 34 11.32 18.85 19.32
CA GLN A 34 12.38 19.47 18.50
C GLN A 34 12.01 19.66 17.02
N PHE A 35 10.96 18.99 16.54
CA PHE A 35 10.48 19.09 15.16
C PHE A 35 9.19 19.90 15.04
N ARG A 36 8.40 19.99 16.13
CA ARG A 36 7.03 20.51 16.14
C ARG A 36 6.85 21.89 15.48
N ASN A 37 7.84 22.78 15.59
CA ASN A 37 7.78 24.14 15.06
C ASN A 37 8.43 24.32 13.69
N ARG A 38 9.11 23.30 13.17
CA ARG A 38 9.88 23.39 11.94
C ARG A 38 9.53 22.31 10.92
N THR A 39 8.50 21.49 11.19
CA THR A 39 8.02 20.47 10.26
C THR A 39 6.52 20.59 10.01
N LYS A 40 6.10 20.28 8.79
CA LYS A 40 4.69 20.25 8.39
C LYS A 40 4.45 19.30 7.23
N LEU A 41 3.25 18.74 7.17
CA LEU A 41 2.77 18.05 5.98
C LEU A 41 2.26 19.09 4.98
N LEU A 42 2.73 19.00 3.74
CA LEU A 42 2.28 19.85 2.62
C LEU A 42 1.19 19.18 1.76
N GLY A 43 1.08 17.86 1.87
CA GLY A 43 0.19 17.06 1.05
C GLY A 43 -1.24 16.98 1.57
N ASP A 44 -2.17 16.81 0.64
CA ASP A 44 -3.57 16.47 0.92
C ASP A 44 -3.71 14.95 1.12
N LEU A 45 -4.09 14.55 2.34
CA LEU A 45 -4.29 13.14 2.72
C LEU A 45 -5.37 12.46 1.88
N SER A 46 -6.42 13.20 1.48
CA SER A 46 -7.49 12.67 0.62
C SER A 46 -6.99 12.35 -0.79
N LYS A 47 -5.91 13.01 -1.21
CA LYS A 47 -5.20 12.78 -2.48
C LYS A 47 -3.95 11.93 -2.31
N LYS A 48 -3.82 11.24 -1.17
CA LYS A 48 -2.69 10.35 -0.89
C LYS A 48 -1.32 11.02 -0.88
N ASN A 49 -1.28 12.31 -0.56
CA ASN A 49 -0.04 13.07 -0.51
C ASN A 49 0.35 13.33 0.95
N CYS A 50 1.54 12.87 1.33
CA CYS A 50 2.10 13.05 2.67
C CYS A 50 3.49 13.68 2.64
N SER A 51 3.72 14.57 1.66
CA SER A 51 4.94 15.37 1.55
C SER A 51 5.28 16.05 2.86
N LEU A 52 6.51 15.87 3.31
CA LEU A 52 7.09 16.52 4.48
C LEU A 52 7.85 17.77 4.04
N MET A 53 7.65 18.86 4.77
CA MET A 53 8.52 20.04 4.73
C MET A 53 9.23 20.19 6.07
N ILE A 54 10.53 20.51 6.01
CA ILE A 54 11.36 20.87 7.16
C ILE A 54 11.92 22.27 6.86
N ASP A 55 11.51 23.28 7.62
CA ASP A 55 11.84 24.69 7.35
C ASP A 55 13.29 25.03 7.80
N ASP A 56 13.66 24.68 9.03
CA ASP A 56 14.99 24.90 9.63
C ASP A 56 15.77 23.59 9.67
N LEU A 57 16.45 23.22 8.58
CA LEU A 57 17.17 21.95 8.47
C LEU A 57 18.48 21.97 9.29
N GLN A 58 18.64 21.00 10.18
CA GLN A 58 19.77 20.89 11.10
C GLN A 58 20.64 19.68 10.75
N GLN A 59 21.93 19.72 11.14
CA GLN A 59 22.85 18.61 10.91
C GLN A 59 22.39 17.30 11.59
N SER A 60 21.65 17.41 12.69
CA SER A 60 21.03 16.29 13.41
C SER A 60 19.91 15.61 12.62
N ASP A 61 19.33 16.26 11.61
CA ASP A 61 18.27 15.71 10.76
C ASP A 61 18.82 14.85 9.63
N VAL A 62 20.13 14.92 9.41
CA VAL A 62 20.82 14.17 8.38
C VAL A 62 20.73 12.68 8.69
N GLY A 63 20.15 11.96 7.76
CA GLY A 63 19.99 10.52 7.86
C GLY A 63 18.73 10.06 7.13
N PRO A 64 18.45 8.76 7.20
CA PRO A 64 17.24 8.20 6.64
C PRO A 64 16.02 8.65 7.46
N LEU A 65 15.03 9.21 6.76
CA LEU A 65 13.68 9.41 7.26
C LEU A 65 12.78 8.27 6.78
N TYR A 66 11.86 7.86 7.65
CA TYR A 66 10.96 6.74 7.43
C TYR A 66 9.53 7.24 7.40
N PHE A 67 8.75 6.75 6.45
CA PHE A 67 7.35 7.12 6.29
C PHE A 67 6.41 6.00 6.77
N ARG A 68 5.28 6.38 7.36
CA ARG A 68 4.25 5.47 7.87
C ARG A 68 2.87 6.05 7.60
N ILE A 69 1.94 5.18 7.24
CA ILE A 69 0.52 5.51 7.15
C ILE A 69 -0.29 4.60 8.06
N GLU A 70 -1.33 5.15 8.68
CA GLU A 70 -2.33 4.35 9.38
C GLU A 70 -3.68 4.50 8.68
N ILE A 71 -4.41 3.39 8.58
CA ILE A 71 -5.76 3.32 8.01
C ILE A 71 -6.67 2.74 9.10
N LYS A 72 -7.70 3.48 9.48
CA LYS A 72 -8.67 3.16 10.51
C LYS A 72 -9.52 1.96 10.04
N GLY A 73 -9.67 0.97 10.92
CA GLY A 73 -10.39 -0.27 10.60
C GLY A 73 -9.56 -1.30 9.84
N TYR A 74 -8.27 -1.03 9.61
CA TYR A 74 -7.29 -1.95 9.06
C TYR A 74 -6.06 -1.99 9.97
N ASP A 75 -5.22 -3.02 9.83
CA ASP A 75 -3.97 -3.12 10.61
C ASP A 75 -3.03 -1.94 10.33
N GLN A 76 -2.29 -1.51 11.34
CA GLN A 76 -1.39 -0.35 11.25
C GLN A 76 -0.23 -0.64 10.29
N TYR A 77 -0.23 0.01 9.13
CA TYR A 77 0.79 -0.16 8.10
C TYR A 77 2.06 0.67 8.40
N SER A 78 3.24 0.30 7.87
CA SER A 78 4.49 1.09 8.00
C SER A 78 5.38 0.86 6.78
N TYR A 79 5.72 1.92 6.04
CA TYR A 79 6.67 1.82 4.93
C TYR A 79 8.11 1.76 5.48
N LYS A 80 8.53 0.59 6.00
CA LYS A 80 9.87 0.41 6.60
C LYS A 80 11.02 0.41 5.57
N SER A 81 10.72 0.15 4.29
CA SER A 81 11.68 0.13 3.18
C SER A 81 12.00 1.52 2.61
N ASN A 82 11.11 2.50 2.81
CA ASN A 82 11.16 3.81 2.15
C ASN A 82 11.99 4.81 2.95
N LYS A 83 13.32 4.70 2.84
CA LYS A 83 14.27 5.65 3.43
C LYS A 83 14.45 6.85 2.52
N VAL A 84 14.16 8.05 3.03
CA VAL A 84 14.52 9.30 2.35
C VAL A 84 15.81 9.83 2.99
N SER A 85 16.88 9.94 2.22
CA SER A 85 18.13 10.54 2.68
C SER A 85 18.10 12.05 2.51
N VAL A 86 18.31 12.79 3.61
CA VAL A 86 18.38 14.26 3.62
C VAL A 86 19.84 14.71 3.67
N SER A 87 20.25 15.67 2.84
CA SER A 87 21.59 16.26 2.83
C SER A 87 21.53 17.80 2.90
N VAL A 88 22.40 18.42 3.69
CA VAL A 88 22.31 19.85 4.09
C VAL A 88 22.92 20.80 3.04
N LYS A 89 23.30 20.32 1.84
CA LYS A 89 24.14 21.12 0.94
C LYS A 89 23.40 22.15 0.06
N GLU A 90 22.09 22.04 -0.16
CA GLU A 90 21.31 23.06 -0.89
C GLU A 90 19.85 23.05 -0.43
N VAL A 91 19.23 24.24 -0.35
CA VAL A 91 17.80 24.43 -0.08
C VAL A 91 17.01 23.69 -1.16
N THR A 92 16.58 22.48 -0.85
CA THR A 92 15.96 21.60 -1.83
C THR A 92 14.46 21.60 -1.61
N HIS A 93 13.74 22.18 -2.56
CA HIS A 93 12.43 21.63 -2.90
C HIS A 93 12.67 20.21 -3.42
N ILE A 94 12.76 19.21 -2.52
CA ILE A 94 12.74 17.76 -2.82
C ILE A 94 11.33 17.33 -3.29
N HIS A 95 10.59 18.28 -3.84
CA HIS A 95 9.16 18.18 -4.07
C HIS A 95 8.97 17.65 -5.48
N PHE A 96 8.41 16.45 -5.56
CA PHE A 96 7.50 16.02 -6.63
C PHE A 96 8.07 15.22 -7.82
N LEU A 97 9.27 15.48 -8.34
CA LEU A 97 9.71 14.84 -9.62
C LEU A 97 10.40 13.47 -9.50
N LEU A 98 10.90 13.08 -8.34
CA LEU A 98 11.67 11.84 -8.16
C LEU A 98 10.80 10.58 -7.95
N LEU A 99 9.57 10.75 -7.44
CA LEU A 99 8.72 9.62 -7.01
C LEU A 99 8.03 8.88 -8.17
N GLU A 100 7.60 9.58 -9.22
CA GLU A 100 6.96 8.94 -10.38
C GLU A 100 7.96 8.29 -11.35
N LYS A 101 9.22 8.74 -11.35
CA LYS A 101 10.23 8.33 -12.36
C LYS A 101 11.18 7.22 -11.91
N LEU A 102 11.33 6.97 -10.61
CA LEU A 102 12.34 6.02 -10.11
C LEU A 102 11.81 4.60 -9.85
N PHE A 103 10.50 4.40 -9.73
CA PHE A 103 9.94 3.09 -9.40
C PHE A 103 8.60 2.88 -10.10
N PRO A 104 8.54 2.18 -11.25
CA PRO A 104 7.27 1.58 -11.66
C PRO A 104 6.84 0.63 -10.53
N GLN A 105 5.79 0.98 -9.80
CA GLN A 105 5.23 0.11 -8.78
C GLN A 105 4.73 -1.15 -9.47
N THR A 106 5.47 -2.25 -9.35
CA THR A 106 5.04 -3.55 -9.85
C THR A 106 4.13 -4.18 -8.80
N PHE A 107 2.85 -4.27 -9.15
CA PHE A 107 1.84 -4.91 -8.33
C PHE A 107 1.69 -6.37 -8.74
N THR A 108 1.80 -7.26 -7.77
CA THR A 108 1.43 -8.67 -7.91
C THR A 108 0.10 -8.87 -7.21
N GLY A 109 -0.92 -9.29 -7.96
CA GLY A 109 -2.24 -9.62 -7.44
C GLY A 109 -2.42 -11.13 -7.35
N ILE A 110 -2.97 -11.58 -6.24
CA ILE A 110 -3.17 -13.01 -5.96
C ILE A 110 -4.55 -13.22 -5.36
N TRP A 111 -5.31 -14.16 -5.91
CA TRP A 111 -6.55 -14.64 -5.33
C TRP A 111 -6.33 -16.00 -4.69
N TYR A 112 -6.82 -16.14 -3.47
CA TYR A 112 -6.80 -17.37 -2.69
C TYR A 112 -8.22 -17.85 -2.41
N ASN A 113 -8.41 -19.16 -2.29
CA ASN A 113 -9.62 -19.72 -1.68
C ASN A 113 -9.45 -19.90 -0.15
N ASP A 114 -10.46 -20.44 0.52
CA ASP A 114 -10.45 -20.70 1.96
C ASP A 114 -9.37 -21.70 2.43
N ASN A 115 -8.86 -22.53 1.51
CA ASN A 115 -7.77 -23.48 1.78
C ASN A 115 -6.39 -22.86 1.53
N ASP A 116 -6.30 -21.53 1.39
CA ASP A 116 -5.08 -20.79 1.06
C ASP A 116 -4.41 -21.28 -0.25
N GLN A 117 -5.18 -21.86 -1.18
CA GLN A 117 -4.69 -22.27 -2.51
C GLN A 117 -4.73 -21.10 -3.48
N VAL A 118 -3.71 -20.99 -4.35
CA VAL A 118 -3.61 -19.92 -5.36
C VAL A 118 -4.58 -20.18 -6.51
N VAL A 119 -5.69 -19.45 -6.51
CA VAL A 119 -6.76 -19.53 -7.52
C VAL A 119 -6.40 -18.72 -8.76
N CYS A 120 -5.74 -17.58 -8.58
CA CYS A 120 -5.25 -16.75 -9.69
C CYS A 120 -4.05 -15.93 -9.22
N HIS A 121 -3.03 -15.80 -10.05
CA HIS A 121 -1.83 -15.03 -9.76
C HIS A 121 -1.46 -14.16 -10.96
N SER A 122 -0.88 -12.98 -10.74
CA SER A 122 -0.39 -12.10 -11.82
C SER A 122 0.61 -12.78 -12.74
N ASP A 123 1.41 -13.69 -12.20
CA ASP A 123 2.16 -14.71 -12.95
C ASP A 123 1.36 -16.02 -12.96
N ALA A 124 0.75 -16.34 -14.09
CA ALA A 124 -0.11 -17.51 -14.26
C ALA A 124 0.61 -18.84 -13.96
N SER A 125 1.95 -18.91 -14.07
CA SER A 125 2.71 -20.11 -13.74
C SER A 125 2.60 -20.49 -12.25
N GLN A 126 2.34 -19.51 -11.38
CA GLN A 126 2.14 -19.71 -9.94
C GLN A 126 0.69 -20.05 -9.57
N THR A 127 -0.22 -20.03 -10.54
CA THR A 127 -1.60 -20.47 -10.33
C THR A 127 -1.65 -22.00 -10.31
N LEU A 128 -2.43 -22.57 -9.38
CA LEU A 128 -2.62 -24.01 -9.26
C LEU A 128 -3.25 -24.57 -10.55
N ASP A 129 -2.81 -25.75 -10.99
CA ASP A 129 -3.14 -26.29 -12.31
C ASP A 129 -4.65 -26.35 -12.62
N GLN A 130 -5.47 -26.71 -11.62
CA GLN A 130 -6.93 -26.77 -11.79
C GLN A 130 -7.57 -25.40 -12.09
N PHE A 131 -6.90 -24.30 -11.80
CA PHE A 131 -7.36 -22.93 -12.05
C PHE A 131 -6.59 -22.25 -13.18
N ARG A 132 -5.34 -22.64 -13.44
CA ARG A 132 -4.38 -21.91 -14.30
C ARG A 132 -4.93 -21.51 -15.67
N ASN A 133 -5.72 -22.37 -16.32
CA ASN A 133 -6.22 -22.12 -17.68
C ASN A 133 -7.61 -21.48 -17.72
N ARG A 134 -8.22 -21.25 -16.55
CA ARG A 134 -9.60 -20.77 -16.46
C ARG A 134 -9.76 -19.62 -15.48
N THR A 135 -8.68 -19.10 -14.90
CA THR A 135 -8.73 -17.91 -14.06
C THR A 135 -7.84 -16.82 -14.60
N LYS A 136 -8.30 -15.57 -14.45
CA LYS A 136 -7.55 -14.40 -14.91
C LYS A 136 -7.83 -13.19 -14.05
N LEU A 137 -6.79 -12.42 -13.75
CA LEU A 137 -6.93 -11.09 -13.21
C LEU A 137 -7.27 -10.12 -14.36
N LEU A 138 -8.51 -9.61 -14.39
CA LEU A 138 -8.96 -8.66 -15.41
C LEU A 138 -8.68 -7.21 -15.03
N GLY A 139 -8.61 -6.95 -13.73
CA GLY A 139 -8.45 -5.62 -13.20
C GLY A 139 -7.02 -5.08 -13.34
N ASP A 140 -6.93 -3.76 -13.58
CA ASP A 140 -5.68 -3.02 -13.46
C ASP A 140 -5.40 -2.70 -11.98
N LEU A 141 -4.41 -3.36 -11.39
CA LEU A 141 -4.04 -3.20 -9.98
C LEU A 141 -3.58 -1.78 -9.66
N SER A 142 -2.99 -1.06 -10.63
CA SER A 142 -2.59 0.35 -10.45
C SER A 142 -3.81 1.26 -10.26
N LYS A 143 -4.96 0.85 -10.81
CA LYS A 143 -6.26 1.51 -10.66
C LYS A 143 -7.10 0.89 -9.53
N LYS A 144 -6.47 0.11 -8.64
CA LYS A 144 -7.12 -0.61 -7.53
C LYS A 144 -8.22 -1.57 -7.98
N ASN A 145 -8.12 -2.09 -9.20
CA ASN A 145 -9.06 -3.07 -9.71
C ASN A 145 -8.41 -4.46 -9.63
N CYS A 146 -8.94 -5.34 -8.78
CA CYS A 146 -8.49 -6.71 -8.61
C CYS A 146 -9.49 -7.74 -9.15
N SER A 147 -10.38 -7.34 -10.06
CA SER A 147 -11.41 -8.23 -10.61
C SER A 147 -10.85 -9.57 -11.09
N LEU A 148 -11.42 -10.65 -10.56
CA LEU A 148 -11.15 -12.03 -10.94
C LEU A 148 -12.19 -12.50 -11.97
N MET A 149 -11.72 -13.16 -13.00
CA MET A 149 -12.52 -13.97 -13.91
C MET A 149 -12.26 -15.44 -13.62
N ILE A 150 -13.32 -16.24 -13.63
CA ILE A 150 -13.28 -17.70 -13.62
C ILE A 150 -14.15 -18.16 -14.80
N ASP A 151 -13.51 -18.70 -15.83
CA ASP A 151 -14.16 -19.40 -16.94
C ASP A 151 -14.49 -20.82 -16.54
N ASP A 152 -15.48 -21.41 -17.24
CA ASP A 152 -15.95 -22.78 -16.99
C ASP A 152 -16.16 -23.04 -15.50
N LEU A 153 -17.13 -22.34 -14.91
CA LEU A 153 -17.39 -22.39 -13.47
C LEU A 153 -17.89 -23.79 -13.07
N GLN A 154 -17.16 -24.42 -12.15
CA GLN A 154 -17.41 -25.79 -11.69
C GLN A 154 -18.05 -25.76 -10.30
N GLN A 155 -18.79 -26.81 -9.96
CA GLN A 155 -19.42 -26.92 -8.65
C GLN A 155 -18.40 -26.87 -7.50
N SER A 156 -17.18 -27.40 -7.73
CA SER A 156 -16.06 -27.36 -6.77
C SER A 156 -15.48 -25.97 -6.54
N ASP A 157 -15.86 -24.96 -7.33
CA ASP A 157 -15.41 -23.57 -7.15
C ASP A 157 -16.28 -22.78 -6.18
N GLY A 158 -17.40 -23.37 -5.75
CA GLY A 158 -18.21 -22.80 -4.69
C GLY A 158 -17.38 -22.64 -3.42
N GLY A 159 -17.42 -21.45 -2.82
CA GLY A 159 -16.64 -21.16 -1.62
C GLY A 159 -16.33 -19.68 -1.47
N THR A 160 -15.46 -19.38 -0.52
CA THR A 160 -15.01 -18.02 -0.24
C THR A 160 -13.58 -17.81 -0.74
N PHE A 161 -13.33 -16.59 -1.22
CA PHE A 161 -12.07 -16.18 -1.80
C PHE A 161 -11.61 -14.87 -1.17
N TYR A 162 -10.30 -14.69 -1.04
CA TYR A 162 -9.73 -13.43 -0.62
C TYR A 162 -8.58 -13.00 -1.53
N PHE A 163 -8.44 -11.69 -1.66
CA PHE A 163 -7.39 -11.10 -2.46
C PHE A 163 -6.15 -10.81 -1.62
N ARG A 164 -4.99 -10.88 -2.25
CA ARG A 164 -3.71 -10.41 -1.74
C ARG A 164 -3.05 -9.56 -2.79
N ILE A 165 -2.42 -8.47 -2.35
CA ILE A 165 -1.59 -7.63 -3.19
C ILE A 165 -0.19 -7.60 -2.61
N GLU A 166 0.81 -7.73 -3.48
CA GLU A 166 2.21 -7.52 -3.16
C GLU A 166 2.74 -6.39 -4.05
N ILE A 167 3.58 -5.56 -3.48
CA ILE A 167 4.21 -4.43 -4.15
C ILE A 167 5.71 -4.65 -4.01
N THR A 168 6.39 -4.91 -5.13
CA THR A 168 7.82 -5.27 -5.16
C THR A 168 8.67 -4.23 -4.41
N ASP A 169 9.53 -4.68 -3.50
CA ASP A 169 10.38 -3.84 -2.63
C ASP A 169 9.65 -3.00 -1.57
N TYR A 170 8.32 -3.12 -1.46
CA TYR A 170 7.51 -2.39 -0.48
C TYR A 170 6.86 -3.31 0.55
N ASP A 171 5.70 -3.90 0.25
CA ASP A 171 4.92 -4.67 1.23
C ASP A 171 3.90 -5.60 0.55
N LYS A 172 3.25 -6.44 1.36
CA LYS A 172 2.21 -7.38 0.96
C LYS A 172 1.06 -7.39 1.96
N TYR A 173 -0.16 -7.37 1.44
CA TYR A 173 -1.37 -7.37 2.27
C TYR A 173 -2.39 -8.37 1.77
N SER A 174 -3.02 -9.10 2.70
CA SER A 174 -4.06 -10.09 2.41
C SER A 174 -5.38 -9.64 3.04
N TYR A 175 -6.41 -9.52 2.21
CA TYR A 175 -7.76 -9.12 2.60
C TYR A 175 -8.55 -10.29 3.23
N LYS A 176 -7.96 -11.01 4.20
CA LYS A 176 -8.55 -12.22 4.80
C LYS A 176 -9.90 -11.98 5.49
N ASN A 177 -10.16 -10.75 5.93
CA ASN A 177 -11.42 -10.33 6.55
C ASN A 177 -12.45 -9.76 5.54
N ASN A 178 -12.06 -9.55 4.28
CA ASN A 178 -12.93 -9.05 3.21
C ASN A 178 -13.06 -10.10 2.11
N LYS A 179 -13.60 -11.26 2.48
CA LYS A 179 -13.75 -12.38 1.56
C LYS A 179 -14.97 -12.18 0.66
N VAL A 180 -14.91 -12.70 -0.56
CA VAL A 180 -16.04 -12.77 -1.50
C VAL A 180 -16.48 -14.21 -1.68
N SER A 181 -17.79 -14.45 -1.66
CA SER A 181 -18.35 -15.79 -1.83
C SER A 181 -18.82 -15.98 -3.27
N ILE A 182 -18.49 -17.13 -3.83
CA ILE A 182 -19.08 -17.63 -5.08
C ILE A 182 -19.98 -18.80 -4.71
N SER A 183 -21.22 -18.74 -5.19
CA SER A 183 -22.19 -19.82 -5.07
C SER A 183 -22.55 -20.30 -6.47
N VAL A 184 -22.39 -21.61 -6.69
CA VAL A 184 -22.69 -22.25 -7.97
C VAL A 184 -23.96 -23.08 -7.78
N SER A 185 -25.05 -22.69 -8.43
CA SER A 185 -26.29 -23.47 -8.46
C SER A 185 -26.32 -24.33 -9.72
N MET A 186 -26.84 -25.56 -9.58
CA MET A 186 -27.13 -26.44 -10.71
C MET A 186 -28.29 -25.91 -11.57
#